data_AF-A0A2L2WTD5-F1
#
_entry.id   AF-A0A2L2WTD5-F1
#
_cell.length_a   1.000
_cell.length_b   1.000
_cell.length_c   1.000
_cell.angle_alpha   90.00
_cell.angle_beta   90.00
_cell.angle_gamma   90.00
#
_symmetry.space_group_name_H-M   'P 1'
#
loop_
_entity.id
_entity.type
_entity.pdbx_description
1 polymer ?
#
loop_
_entity_poly.entity_id
_entity_poly.type
_entity_poly.pdbx_seq_one_letter_code
_entity_poly.pdbx_strand_id
1 'polypeptide(L)'
;SDNTDAYQRLFIQWSDSHFYPAIAMASHVSASPNHQTGREVPIKFRFDVAMSGRLGMEIQPKNMSDREKEFSKRAIEAYKSVRPVIQLGDQYRLISPYDKGAMAALMYADETKDHAVLFVYRTDYLNGQAMPKVRLDGVDENKNYRIKDLTPLNPSKPSNLNGKVVSGRVLKYAGLNVSGSLSRPWTSLTLKLTAE
;
A
#
# COMPACT_ATOMS: atom_id res chain seq x y z
N SER A 1 -13.67 -12.84 0.33
CA SER A 1 -14.72 -11.99 0.92
C SER A 1 -15.40 -11.22 -0.18
N ASP A 2 -16.73 -11.26 -0.24
CA ASP A 2 -17.54 -10.48 -1.19
C ASP A 2 -17.51 -8.98 -0.86
N ASN A 3 -17.14 -8.62 0.37
CA ASN A 3 -16.90 -7.23 0.72
C ASN A 3 -15.61 -6.74 0.03
N THR A 4 -15.78 -5.85 -0.94
CA THR A 4 -14.70 -5.22 -1.71
C THR A 4 -14.51 -3.74 -1.34
N ASP A 5 -15.14 -3.27 -0.25
CA ASP A 5 -14.84 -1.94 0.29
C ASP A 5 -13.39 -1.88 0.76
N ALA A 6 -12.61 -0.96 0.20
CA ALA A 6 -11.17 -0.93 0.42
C ALA A 6 -10.79 -0.67 1.89
N TYR A 7 -11.60 0.04 2.65
CA TYR A 7 -11.32 0.23 4.07
C TYR A 7 -11.68 -0.98 4.90
N GLN A 8 -12.85 -1.59 4.70
CA GLN A 8 -13.17 -2.87 5.35
C GLN A 8 -12.14 -3.94 5.01
N ARG A 9 -11.64 -3.95 3.77
CA ARG A 9 -10.57 -4.84 3.32
C ARG A 9 -9.24 -4.63 4.06
N LEU A 10 -8.95 -3.48 4.67
CA LEU A 10 -7.76 -3.36 5.53
C LEU A 10 -7.83 -4.31 6.71
N PHE A 11 -8.98 -4.37 7.38
CA PHE A 11 -9.20 -5.23 8.55
C PHE A 11 -9.25 -6.70 8.16
N ILE A 12 -10.03 -7.01 7.11
CA ILE A 12 -10.20 -8.39 6.62
C ILE A 12 -8.85 -8.97 6.19
N GLN A 13 -8.10 -8.26 5.34
CA GLN A 13 -6.82 -8.74 4.83
C GLN A 13 -5.76 -8.82 5.93
N TRP A 14 -5.75 -7.88 6.88
CA TRP A 14 -4.86 -7.94 8.04
C TRP A 14 -5.10 -9.19 8.89
N SER A 15 -6.36 -9.51 9.18
CA SER A 15 -6.72 -10.70 9.95
C SER A 15 -6.41 -11.99 9.20
N ASP A 16 -6.75 -12.06 7.91
CA ASP A 16 -6.46 -13.22 7.05
C ASP A 16 -4.95 -13.54 7.01
N SER A 17 -4.12 -12.49 6.94
CA SER A 17 -2.67 -12.64 6.80
C SER A 17 -1.93 -13.13 8.05
N HIS A 18 -2.63 -13.36 9.16
CA HIS A 18 -2.06 -14.04 10.33
C HIS A 18 -1.84 -15.52 10.09
N PHE A 19 -2.61 -16.13 9.18
CA PHE A 19 -2.57 -17.58 8.92
C PHE A 19 -2.30 -17.90 7.45
N TYR A 20 -2.74 -17.05 6.52
CA TYR A 20 -2.64 -17.31 5.10
C TYR A 20 -1.68 -16.35 4.39
N PRO A 21 -0.89 -16.83 3.40
CA PRO A 21 0.01 -15.97 2.65
C PRO A 21 -0.77 -15.09 1.66
N ALA A 22 -0.19 -13.96 1.27
CA ALA A 22 -0.81 -13.01 0.34
C ALA A 22 -1.20 -13.63 -1.02
N ILE A 23 -0.47 -14.65 -1.49
CA ILE A 23 -0.79 -15.38 -2.72
C ILE A 23 -2.11 -16.17 -2.65
N ALA A 24 -2.58 -16.54 -1.45
CA ALA A 24 -3.88 -17.20 -1.27
C ALA A 24 -5.05 -16.21 -1.27
N MET A 25 -4.77 -14.91 -1.10
CA MET A 25 -5.77 -13.88 -0.89
C MET A 25 -6.07 -13.09 -2.16
N ALA A 26 -7.14 -13.45 -2.88
CA ALA A 26 -7.64 -12.64 -3.99
C ALA A 26 -8.22 -11.31 -3.49
N SER A 27 -7.78 -10.20 -4.09
CA SER A 27 -8.18 -8.85 -3.71
C SER A 27 -8.42 -8.00 -4.94
N HIS A 28 -9.67 -7.61 -5.15
CA HIS A 28 -10.13 -6.99 -6.39
C HIS A 28 -10.47 -5.52 -6.20
N VAL A 29 -10.14 -4.71 -7.20
CA VAL A 29 -10.63 -3.33 -7.31
C VAL A 29 -12.05 -3.35 -7.86
N SER A 30 -13.01 -2.89 -7.05
CA SER A 30 -14.43 -2.80 -7.40
C SER A 30 -14.88 -1.36 -7.68
N ALA A 31 -16.16 -1.18 -8.04
CA ALA A 31 -16.82 0.11 -8.14
C ALA A 31 -16.80 0.93 -6.82
N SER A 32 -16.96 2.25 -6.97
CA SER A 32 -17.12 3.24 -5.89
C SER A 32 -18.22 4.22 -6.31
N PRO A 33 -19.35 4.38 -5.58
CA PRO A 33 -19.68 3.78 -4.29
C PRO A 33 -19.60 2.25 -4.27
N ASN A 34 -19.05 1.69 -3.18
CA ASN A 34 -18.94 0.24 -3.01
C ASN A 34 -20.33 -0.40 -2.87
N HIS A 35 -20.56 -1.54 -3.53
CA HIS A 35 -21.88 -2.18 -3.57
C HIS A 35 -22.33 -2.76 -2.22
N GLN A 36 -21.41 -3.18 -1.34
CA GLN A 36 -21.76 -3.80 -0.06
C GLN A 36 -22.00 -2.76 1.06
N THR A 37 -21.32 -1.61 0.98
CA THR A 37 -21.28 -0.63 2.09
C THR A 37 -21.75 0.77 1.70
N GLY A 38 -21.93 1.06 0.40
CA GLY A 38 -22.26 2.40 -0.11
C GLY A 38 -21.11 3.41 -0.02
N ARG A 39 -19.91 2.98 0.41
CA ARG A 39 -18.79 3.88 0.66
C ARG A 39 -18.10 4.34 -0.62
N GLU A 40 -17.79 5.64 -0.69
CA GLU A 40 -16.94 6.18 -1.75
C GLU A 40 -15.47 6.25 -1.35
N VAL A 41 -14.59 5.71 -2.21
CA VAL A 41 -13.15 5.63 -1.97
C VAL A 41 -12.38 5.89 -3.28
N PRO A 42 -11.33 6.75 -3.27
CA PRO A 42 -10.54 7.02 -4.47
C PRO A 42 -9.92 5.77 -5.08
N ILE A 43 -9.83 5.73 -6.42
CA ILE A 43 -9.31 4.57 -7.15
C ILE A 43 -7.90 4.16 -6.73
N LYS A 44 -7.03 5.13 -6.43
CA LYS A 44 -5.67 4.87 -5.95
C LYS A 44 -5.67 4.05 -4.67
N PHE A 45 -6.50 4.45 -3.70
CA PHE A 45 -6.62 3.75 -2.43
C PHE A 45 -7.15 2.33 -2.63
N ARG A 46 -8.18 2.16 -3.48
CA ARG A 46 -8.71 0.83 -3.83
C ARG A 46 -7.62 -0.08 -4.45
N PHE A 47 -6.83 0.44 -5.38
CA PHE A 47 -5.70 -0.31 -5.97
C PHE A 47 -4.63 -0.64 -4.95
N ASP A 48 -4.18 0.31 -4.15
CA ASP A 48 -3.11 0.09 -3.17
C ASP A 48 -3.53 -0.93 -2.09
N VAL A 49 -4.81 -0.97 -1.72
CA VAL A 49 -5.36 -2.00 -0.83
C VAL A 49 -5.38 -3.36 -1.53
N ALA A 50 -5.88 -3.42 -2.78
CA ALA A 50 -5.97 -4.66 -3.53
C ALA A 50 -4.61 -5.26 -3.90
N MET A 51 -3.60 -4.41 -4.09
CA MET A 51 -2.21 -4.82 -4.35
C MET A 51 -1.54 -5.49 -3.16
N SER A 52 -2.10 -5.43 -1.94
CA SER A 52 -1.55 -6.15 -0.78
C SER A 52 -1.85 -7.66 -0.78
N GLY A 53 -2.62 -8.15 -1.74
CA GLY A 53 -2.84 -9.57 -2.02
C GLY A 53 -2.69 -9.85 -3.52
N ARG A 54 -3.38 -10.88 -4.02
CA ARG A 54 -3.51 -11.11 -5.47
C ARG A 54 -4.45 -10.08 -6.10
N LEU A 55 -3.88 -9.02 -6.67
CA LEU A 55 -4.60 -7.99 -7.42
C LEU A 55 -5.46 -8.61 -8.54
N GLY A 56 -6.72 -8.18 -8.59
CA GLY A 56 -7.64 -8.34 -9.71
C GLY A 56 -8.55 -7.13 -9.88
N MET A 57 -9.47 -7.20 -10.84
CA MET A 57 -10.45 -6.14 -11.09
C MET A 57 -11.85 -6.73 -11.21
N GLU A 58 -12.81 -6.08 -10.57
CA GLU A 58 -14.22 -6.44 -10.55
C GLU A 58 -15.06 -5.16 -10.73
N ILE A 59 -14.69 -4.39 -11.75
CA ILE A 59 -15.32 -3.13 -12.12
C ILE A 59 -15.48 -3.10 -13.64
N GLN A 60 -16.62 -2.59 -14.10
CA GLN A 60 -16.92 -2.45 -15.52
C GLN A 60 -16.11 -1.29 -16.12
N PRO A 61 -15.20 -1.50 -17.10
CA PRO A 61 -14.38 -0.42 -17.66
C PRO A 61 -15.18 0.71 -18.31
N LYS A 62 -16.39 0.41 -18.81
CA LYS A 62 -17.32 1.41 -19.37
C LYS A 62 -17.80 2.44 -18.35
N ASN A 63 -17.74 2.11 -17.06
CA ASN A 63 -18.17 2.99 -15.97
C ASN A 63 -17.00 3.79 -15.37
N MET A 64 -15.78 3.63 -15.91
CA MET A 64 -14.60 4.34 -15.44
C MET A 64 -14.36 5.60 -16.27
N SER A 65 -13.95 6.67 -15.60
CA SER A 65 -13.40 7.85 -16.28
C SER A 65 -12.08 7.50 -16.99
N ASP A 66 -11.69 8.31 -17.98
CA ASP A 66 -10.42 8.07 -18.69
C ASP A 66 -9.20 8.22 -17.78
N ARG A 67 -9.27 9.12 -16.79
CA ARG A 67 -8.25 9.25 -15.75
C ARG A 67 -8.12 7.99 -14.90
N GLU A 68 -9.25 7.36 -14.54
CA GLU A 68 -9.25 6.10 -13.80
C GLU A 68 -8.70 4.95 -14.64
N LYS A 69 -9.05 4.86 -15.93
CA LYS A 69 -8.48 3.86 -16.85
C LYS A 69 -6.98 4.02 -16.99
N GLU A 70 -6.51 5.25 -17.17
CA GLU A 70 -5.09 5.56 -17.30
C GLU A 70 -4.31 5.20 -16.03
N PHE A 71 -4.84 5.58 -14.86
CA PHE A 71 -4.27 5.18 -13.57
C PHE A 71 -4.25 3.66 -13.40
N SER A 72 -5.34 2.97 -13.73
CA SER A 72 -5.47 1.52 -13.58
C SER A 72 -4.43 0.78 -14.44
N LYS A 73 -4.21 1.20 -15.69
CA LYS A 73 -3.15 0.64 -16.55
C LYS A 73 -1.78 0.73 -15.88
N ARG A 74 -1.43 1.91 -15.36
CA ARG A 74 -0.14 2.10 -14.67
C ARG A 74 -0.04 1.29 -13.38
N ALA A 75 -1.09 1.23 -12.59
CA ALA A 75 -1.12 0.47 -11.33
C ALA A 75 -0.98 -1.04 -11.58
N ILE A 76 -1.60 -1.57 -12.64
CA ILE A 76 -1.46 -2.97 -13.06
C ILE A 76 0.00 -3.26 -13.47
N GLU A 77 0.61 -2.41 -14.29
CA GLU A 77 2.02 -2.57 -14.68
C GLU A 77 2.96 -2.46 -13.47
N ALA A 78 2.69 -1.52 -12.57
CA ALA A 78 3.44 -1.38 -11.32
C ALA A 78 3.33 -2.65 -10.47
N TYR A 79 2.13 -3.20 -10.29
CA TYR A 79 1.92 -4.46 -9.56
C TYR A 79 2.66 -5.63 -10.22
N LYS A 80 2.62 -5.77 -11.55
CA LYS A 80 3.40 -6.82 -12.25
C LYS A 80 4.89 -6.74 -11.95
N SER A 81 5.44 -5.54 -11.79
CA SER A 81 6.87 -5.34 -11.48
C SER A 81 7.28 -5.73 -10.05
N VAL A 82 6.32 -5.87 -9.13
CA VAL A 82 6.59 -6.21 -7.71
C VAL A 82 5.81 -7.43 -7.21
N ARG A 83 4.95 -8.04 -8.04
CA ARG A 83 4.12 -9.19 -7.67
C ARG A 83 4.91 -10.35 -7.02
N PRO A 84 6.18 -10.68 -7.41
CA PRO A 84 6.89 -11.77 -6.77
C PRO A 84 7.19 -11.45 -5.30
N VAL A 85 7.58 -10.21 -5.00
CA VAL A 85 7.83 -9.74 -3.63
C VAL A 85 6.55 -9.80 -2.80
N ILE A 86 5.42 -9.36 -3.35
CA ILE A 86 4.14 -9.35 -2.62
C ILE A 86 3.60 -10.76 -2.40
N GLN A 87 3.63 -11.61 -3.42
CA GLN A 87 2.98 -12.93 -3.36
C GLN A 87 3.85 -13.98 -2.67
N LEU A 88 5.17 -13.89 -2.80
CA LEU A 88 6.11 -14.93 -2.36
C LEU A 88 7.08 -14.45 -1.28
N GLY A 89 7.15 -13.14 -1.01
CA GLY A 89 8.01 -12.60 0.03
C GLY A 89 7.41 -12.67 1.43
N ASP A 90 8.24 -12.35 2.41
CA ASP A 90 7.87 -12.29 3.82
C ASP A 90 7.01 -11.06 4.09
N GLN A 91 5.86 -11.26 4.76
CA GLN A 91 4.99 -10.18 5.19
C GLN A 91 5.41 -9.64 6.56
N TYR A 92 5.48 -8.32 6.68
CA TYR A 92 5.70 -7.61 7.93
C TYR A 92 4.51 -6.68 8.20
N ARG A 93 3.80 -6.93 9.29
CA ARG A 93 2.71 -6.10 9.80
C ARG A 93 3.30 -4.97 10.66
N LEU A 94 3.12 -3.72 10.24
CA LEU A 94 3.84 -2.57 10.83
C LEU A 94 2.95 -1.69 11.71
N ILE A 95 1.73 -1.37 11.24
CA ILE A 95 0.74 -0.58 11.99
C ILE A 95 -0.61 -1.24 11.79
N SER A 96 -1.21 -1.70 12.89
CA SER A 96 -2.48 -2.42 12.86
C SER A 96 -3.64 -1.48 12.55
N PRO A 97 -4.58 -1.86 11.66
CA PRO A 97 -5.81 -1.11 11.46
C PRO A 97 -6.72 -1.15 12.71
N TYR A 98 -6.47 -2.06 13.66
CA TYR A 98 -7.22 -2.19 14.92
C TYR A 98 -6.68 -1.29 16.04
N ASP A 99 -5.48 -0.72 15.89
CA ASP A 99 -4.91 0.16 16.90
C ASP A 99 -5.65 1.51 16.91
N LYS A 100 -5.61 2.20 18.06
CA LYS A 100 -6.10 3.58 18.16
C LYS A 100 -5.24 4.48 17.28
N GLY A 101 -5.78 4.92 16.16
CA GLY A 101 -5.10 5.77 15.22
C GLY A 101 -5.84 5.83 13.89
N ALA A 102 -5.23 6.53 12.94
CA ALA A 102 -5.83 6.80 11.65
C ALA A 102 -4.93 6.36 10.48
N MET A 103 -4.11 5.33 10.73
CA MET A 103 -3.27 4.71 9.73
C MET A 103 -3.19 3.19 9.91
N ALA A 104 -2.94 2.50 8.81
CA ALA A 104 -2.53 1.11 8.78
C ALA A 104 -1.33 0.97 7.84
N ALA A 105 -0.41 0.05 8.14
CA ALA A 105 0.76 -0.17 7.31
C ALA A 105 1.24 -1.61 7.39
N LEU A 106 1.67 -2.13 6.25
CA LEU A 106 2.33 -3.43 6.12
C LEU A 106 3.34 -3.36 5.00
N MET A 107 4.28 -4.29 4.98
CA MET A 107 5.22 -4.43 3.87
C MET A 107 5.48 -5.89 3.54
N TYR A 108 6.05 -6.11 2.36
CA TYR A 108 6.60 -7.38 1.92
C TYR A 108 8.08 -7.20 1.56
N ALA A 109 8.91 -8.20 1.83
CA ALA A 109 10.30 -8.21 1.38
C ALA A 109 10.67 -9.59 0.83
N ASP A 110 11.56 -9.63 -0.16
CA ASP A 110 12.19 -10.88 -0.56
C ASP A 110 13.15 -11.41 0.53
N GLU A 111 13.52 -12.69 0.42
CA GLU A 111 14.35 -13.38 1.40
C GLU A 111 15.71 -12.67 1.63
N THR A 112 16.29 -12.12 0.56
CA THR A 112 17.57 -11.38 0.64
C THR A 112 17.41 -9.96 1.17
N LYS A 113 16.18 -9.46 1.31
CA LYS A 113 15.85 -8.06 1.61
C LYS A 113 16.46 -7.07 0.62
N ASP A 114 16.64 -7.47 -0.63
CA ASP A 114 17.07 -6.58 -1.72
C ASP A 114 15.89 -5.83 -2.33
N HIS A 115 14.69 -6.43 -2.27
CA HIS A 115 13.48 -5.82 -2.76
C HIS A 115 12.38 -5.86 -1.70
N ALA A 116 11.80 -4.70 -1.42
CA ALA A 116 10.66 -4.59 -0.54
C ALA A 116 9.57 -3.67 -1.10
N VAL A 117 8.34 -3.90 -0.67
CA VAL A 117 7.17 -3.08 -1.00
C VAL A 117 6.47 -2.68 0.27
N LEU A 118 6.40 -1.38 0.53
CA LEU A 118 5.68 -0.80 1.66
C LEU A 118 4.31 -0.29 1.21
N PHE A 119 3.28 -0.62 1.98
CA PHE A 119 1.95 -0.05 1.85
C PHE A 119 1.60 0.74 3.12
N VAL A 120 1.16 1.98 2.95
CA VAL A 120 0.67 2.83 4.05
C VAL A 120 -0.67 3.43 3.66
N TYR A 121 -1.64 3.32 4.56
CA TYR A 121 -3.01 3.75 4.35
C TYR A 121 -3.41 4.76 5.40
N ARG A 122 -4.08 5.83 4.98
CA ARG A 122 -4.71 6.81 5.84
C ARG A 122 -6.19 6.46 6.00
N THR A 123 -6.59 6.02 7.18
CA THR A 123 -7.94 5.47 7.43
C THR A 123 -8.94 6.50 7.94
N ASP A 124 -8.48 7.53 8.67
CA ASP A 124 -9.36 8.53 9.29
C ASP A 124 -8.66 9.89 9.43
N TYR A 125 -9.32 10.89 10.02
CA TYR A 125 -8.79 12.23 10.30
C TYR A 125 -7.80 12.22 11.47
N LEU A 126 -6.80 13.12 11.42
CA LEU A 126 -5.92 13.38 12.57
C LEU A 126 -6.64 14.44 13.40
N ASN A 127 -7.37 14.04 14.44
CA ASN A 127 -8.02 15.00 15.34
C ASN A 127 -6.98 15.67 16.26
N GLY A 128 -6.08 16.48 15.68
CA GLY A 128 -4.94 17.13 16.36
C GLY A 128 -3.75 16.20 16.64
N GLN A 129 -3.80 14.95 16.19
CA GLN A 129 -2.73 13.98 16.41
C GLN A 129 -1.60 14.13 15.38
N ALA A 130 -0.36 13.91 15.80
CA ALA A 130 0.76 13.79 14.87
C ALA A 130 0.69 12.45 14.12
N MET A 131 1.07 12.43 12.84
CA MET A 131 1.26 11.17 12.13
C MET A 131 2.50 10.45 12.66
N PRO A 132 2.39 9.19 13.10
CA PRO A 132 3.57 8.44 13.47
C PRO A 132 4.46 8.18 12.25
N LYS A 133 5.76 8.09 12.49
CA LYS A 133 6.71 7.60 11.48
C LYS A 133 6.48 6.11 11.27
N VAL A 134 6.69 5.64 10.05
CA VAL A 134 6.55 4.22 9.69
C VAL A 134 7.92 3.55 9.76
N ARG A 135 8.15 2.73 10.79
CA ARG A 135 9.35 1.89 10.93
C ARG A 135 9.19 0.61 10.10
N LEU A 136 10.28 0.15 9.48
CA LEU A 136 10.27 -0.99 8.56
C LEU A 136 11.04 -2.17 9.14
N ASP A 137 10.40 -3.33 9.25
CA ASP A 137 11.03 -4.55 9.77
C ASP A 137 11.57 -5.48 8.67
N GLY A 138 11.07 -5.33 7.43
CA GLY A 138 11.51 -6.08 6.24
C GLY A 138 12.72 -5.47 5.52
N VAL A 139 13.66 -4.88 6.26
CA VAL A 139 14.91 -4.29 5.71
C VAL A 139 16.14 -4.82 6.43
N ASP A 140 17.29 -4.78 5.75
CA ASP A 140 18.61 -5.07 6.31
C ASP A 140 19.28 -3.78 6.77
N GLU A 141 19.71 -3.74 8.02
CA GLU A 141 20.33 -2.56 8.64
C GLU A 141 21.66 -2.15 8.00
N ASN A 142 22.31 -3.06 7.27
CA ASN A 142 23.60 -2.86 6.62
C ASN A 142 23.48 -2.46 5.13
N LYS A 143 22.26 -2.40 4.58
CA LYS A 143 22.00 -2.00 3.19
C LYS A 143 21.49 -0.57 3.10
N ASN A 144 21.68 0.06 1.94
CA ASN A 144 20.98 1.30 1.59
C ASN A 144 19.85 0.98 0.62
N TYR A 145 18.75 1.71 0.72
CA TYR A 145 17.57 1.46 -0.09
C TYR A 145 17.17 2.69 -0.89
N ARG A 146 17.13 2.53 -2.21
CA ARG A 146 16.50 3.49 -3.11
C ARG A 146 14.99 3.33 -3.08
N ILE A 147 14.30 4.41 -2.77
CA ILE A 147 12.85 4.48 -2.66
C ILE A 147 12.25 4.94 -4.00
N LYS A 148 11.20 4.26 -4.46
CA LYS A 148 10.39 4.65 -5.60
C LYS A 148 8.91 4.72 -5.20
N ASP A 149 8.23 5.80 -5.53
CA ASP A 149 6.77 5.86 -5.47
C ASP A 149 6.20 4.94 -6.54
N LEU A 150 5.54 3.86 -6.12
CA LEU A 150 5.16 2.77 -7.01
C LEU A 150 3.90 3.11 -7.81
N THR A 151 2.96 3.82 -7.20
CA THR A 151 1.63 4.12 -7.76
C THR A 151 1.26 5.60 -7.64
N PRO A 152 2.12 6.56 -8.04
CA PRO A 152 1.81 7.97 -7.92
C PRO A 152 0.52 8.30 -8.70
N LEU A 153 -0.39 9.05 -8.07
CA LEU A 153 -1.65 9.43 -8.72
C LEU A 153 -1.37 10.21 -10.02
N ASN A 154 -0.42 11.15 -9.95
CA ASN A 154 0.14 11.86 -11.09
C ASN A 154 1.63 11.49 -11.23
N PRO A 155 2.05 10.83 -12.32
CA PRO A 155 3.44 10.45 -12.55
C PRO A 155 4.44 11.61 -12.51
N SER A 156 4.03 12.82 -12.87
CA SER A 156 4.88 14.02 -12.83
C SER A 156 5.01 14.63 -11.42
N LYS A 157 4.25 14.12 -10.44
CA LYS A 157 4.24 14.60 -9.05
C LYS A 157 4.25 13.41 -8.08
N PRO A 158 5.34 12.61 -8.05
CA PRO A 158 5.45 11.51 -7.08
C PRO A 158 5.63 12.05 -5.66
N SER A 159 5.54 11.14 -4.67
CA SER A 159 5.90 11.41 -3.29
C SER A 159 7.27 12.08 -3.15
N ASN A 160 7.43 12.93 -2.14
CA ASN A 160 8.70 13.54 -1.75
C ASN A 160 9.77 12.53 -1.27
N LEU A 161 9.40 11.25 -1.13
CA LEU A 161 10.32 10.15 -0.84
C LEU A 161 10.90 9.52 -2.13
N ASN A 162 10.28 9.76 -3.28
CA ASN A 162 10.71 9.16 -4.54
C ASN A 162 12.15 9.57 -4.91
N GLY A 163 12.98 8.60 -5.25
CA GLY A 163 14.38 8.76 -5.62
C GLY A 163 15.35 8.86 -4.45
N LYS A 164 14.87 8.99 -3.21
CA LYS A 164 15.75 9.06 -2.03
C LYS A 164 16.40 7.72 -1.74
N VAL A 165 17.60 7.79 -1.19
CA VAL A 165 18.35 6.64 -0.68
C VAL A 165 18.41 6.76 0.84
N VAL A 166 18.00 5.72 1.54
CA VAL A 166 17.94 5.70 3.02
C VAL A 166 18.53 4.39 3.51
N SER A 167 19.39 4.45 4.53
CA SER A 167 19.95 3.23 5.12
C SER A 167 18.87 2.41 5.81
N GLY A 168 18.99 1.08 5.75
CA GLY A 168 18.05 0.18 6.42
C GLY A 168 18.01 0.40 7.93
N ARG A 169 19.14 0.79 8.54
CA ARG A 169 19.19 1.19 9.96
C ARG A 169 18.26 2.36 10.26
N VAL A 170 18.25 3.39 9.42
CA VAL A 170 17.33 4.54 9.58
C VAL A 170 15.88 4.10 9.36
N LEU A 171 15.62 3.29 8.32
CA LEU A 171 14.28 2.78 8.02
C LEU A 171 13.70 1.95 9.18
N LYS A 172 14.53 1.16 9.86
CA LYS A 172 14.12 0.30 10.98
C LYS A 172 13.91 1.08 12.27
N TYR A 173 14.88 1.89 12.70
CA TYR A 173 14.82 2.51 14.03
C TYR A 173 14.16 3.90 14.05
N ALA A 174 14.40 4.71 13.02
CA ALA A 174 13.85 6.06 12.94
C ALA A 174 12.52 6.10 12.15
N GLY A 175 12.41 5.29 11.10
CA GLY A 175 11.24 5.20 10.24
C GLY A 175 11.08 6.37 9.25
N LEU A 176 10.14 6.21 8.33
CA LEU A 176 9.81 7.18 7.28
C LEU A 176 8.73 8.16 7.75
N ASN A 177 8.93 9.44 7.41
CA ASN A 177 7.86 10.43 7.49
C ASN A 177 7.05 10.40 6.19
N VAL A 178 5.78 10.02 6.31
CA VAL A 178 4.85 9.83 5.19
C VAL A 178 3.76 10.91 5.12
N SER A 179 3.81 11.92 5.99
CA SER A 179 2.74 12.92 6.11
C SER A 179 2.51 13.73 4.84
N GLY A 180 3.56 14.02 4.08
CA GLY A 180 3.47 14.75 2.81
C GLY A 180 2.65 14.04 1.72
N SER A 181 2.40 12.72 1.86
CA SER A 181 1.61 11.94 0.90
C SER A 181 0.24 11.52 1.44
N LEU A 182 -0.04 11.72 2.73
CA LEU A 182 -1.23 11.20 3.43
C LEU A 182 -2.05 12.31 4.09
N SER A 183 -2.42 13.33 3.31
CA SER A 183 -2.99 14.58 3.82
C SER A 183 -4.45 14.50 4.28
N ARG A 184 -5.20 13.47 3.87
CA ARG A 184 -6.63 13.30 4.20
C ARG A 184 -7.00 11.82 4.28
N PRO A 185 -8.12 11.45 4.92
CA PRO A 185 -8.60 10.07 4.93
C PRO A 185 -8.71 9.51 3.51
N TRP A 186 -8.57 8.19 3.36
CA TRP A 186 -8.65 7.49 2.08
C TRP A 186 -7.52 7.85 1.10
N THR A 187 -6.38 8.31 1.63
CA THR A 187 -5.12 8.43 0.89
C THR A 187 -4.19 7.29 1.23
N SER A 188 -3.29 6.96 0.30
CA SER A 188 -2.39 5.82 0.42
C SER A 188 -1.05 6.15 -0.23
N LEU A 189 0.00 5.52 0.28
CA LEU A 189 1.35 5.59 -0.26
C LEU A 189 1.88 4.16 -0.41
N THR A 190 2.33 3.83 -1.62
CA THR A 190 2.93 2.53 -1.93
C THR A 190 4.34 2.78 -2.45
N LEU A 191 5.34 2.24 -1.75
CA LEU A 191 6.75 2.46 -2.07
C LEU A 191 7.41 1.13 -2.43
N LYS A 192 8.19 1.12 -3.52
CA LYS A 192 9.19 0.08 -3.78
C LYS A 192 10.52 0.52 -3.19
N LEU A 193 11.17 -0.37 -2.46
CA LEU A 193 12.53 -0.20 -1.96
C LEU A 193 13.43 -1.20 -2.69
N THR A 194 14.59 -0.73 -3.15
CA THR A 194 15.61 -1.56 -3.81
C THR A 194 16.94 -1.32 -3.13
N ALA A 195 17.60 -2.39 -2.66
CA ALA A 195 18.92 -2.30 -2.07
C ALA A 195 19.97 -1.87 -3.10
N GLU A 196 20.91 -1.03 -2.67
CA GLU A 196 22.10 -0.61 -3.42
C GLU A 196 23.32 -0.42 -2.51
#